data_AF-A0A9D1AIT4-F1
#
_entry.id   AF-A0A9D1AIT4-F1
#
_cell.length_a   1.000
_cell.length_b   1.000
_cell.length_c   1.000
_cell.angle_alpha   90.00
_cell.angle_beta   90.00
_cell.angle_gamma   90.00
#
_symmetry.space_group_name_H-M   'P 1'
#
loop_
_entity.id
_entity.type
_entity.pdbx_description
1 polymer ?
#
loop_
_entity_poly.entity_id
_entity_poly.type
_entity_poly.pdbx_seq_one_letter_code
_entity_poly.pdbx_strand_id
1 'polypeptide(L)' 'MITAANIYERIAEAIKRSGIKQAEIARRLGIKPQQISCYVHGKKLPALDTLANLCKILDIDANYILCQDINDK' A
#
# COMPACT_ATOMS: atom_id res chain seq x y z
N MET A 1 18.40 -7.19 -3.93
CA MET A 1 17.37 -8.08 -3.33
C MET A 1 16.25 -7.19 -2.82
N ILE A 2 15.01 -7.46 -3.21
CA ILE A 2 13.85 -6.68 -2.72
C ILE A 2 13.56 -7.08 -1.28
N THR A 3 13.37 -6.10 -0.41
CA THR A 3 13.10 -6.32 1.01
C THR A 3 11.70 -5.87 1.40
N ALA A 4 11.19 -6.36 2.52
CA ALA A 4 9.92 -5.88 3.08
C ALA A 4 9.93 -4.37 3.35
N ALA A 5 11.10 -3.80 3.71
CA ALA A 5 11.28 -2.36 3.90
C ALA A 5 10.94 -1.56 2.63
N ASN A 6 11.41 -2.01 1.46
CA ASN A 6 11.14 -1.32 0.20
C ASN A 6 9.64 -1.35 -0.15
N ILE A 7 8.97 -2.48 0.11
CA ILE A 7 7.52 -2.63 -0.12
C ILE A 7 6.74 -1.72 0.84
N TYR A 8 7.17 -1.61 2.11
CA TYR A 8 6.56 -0.67 3.06
C TYR A 8 6.62 0.77 2.58
N GLU A 9 7.77 1.20 2.08
CA GLU A 9 7.96 2.54 1.53
C GLU A 9 7.03 2.80 0.35
N ARG A 10 6.96 1.87 -0.62
CA ARG A 10 6.06 2.00 -1.78
C ARG A 10 4.58 2.03 -1.39
N ILE A 11 4.15 1.22 -0.42
CA ILE A 11 2.78 1.25 0.10
C ILE A 11 2.48 2.60 0.76
N ALA A 12 3.39 3.06 1.62
CA ALA A 12 3.22 4.33 2.33
C ALA A 12 3.16 5.51 1.35
N GLU A 13 4.04 5.51 0.34
CA GLU A 13 4.03 6.51 -0.73
C GLU A 13 2.74 6.46 -1.55
N ALA A 14 2.29 5.29 -1.98
CA ALA A 14 1.07 5.15 -2.76
C ALA A 14 -0.15 5.67 -2.01
N ILE A 15 -0.28 5.33 -0.72
CA ILE A 15 -1.35 5.83 0.13
C ILE A 15 -1.28 7.37 0.23
N LYS A 16 -0.09 7.95 0.46
CA LYS A 16 0.09 9.41 0.57
C LYS A 16 -0.20 10.14 -0.74
N ARG A 17 0.23 9.59 -1.87
CA ARG A 17 0.07 10.18 -3.22
C ARG A 17 -1.34 10.03 -3.77
N SER A 18 -2.12 9.07 -3.29
CA SER A 18 -3.50 8.83 -3.77
C SER A 18 -4.47 9.98 -3.53
N GLY A 19 -4.18 10.89 -2.59
CA GLY A 19 -5.12 11.94 -2.16
C GLY A 19 -6.34 11.43 -1.39
N ILE A 20 -6.45 10.11 -1.18
CA ILE A 20 -7.55 9.49 -0.43
C ILE A 20 -7.21 9.49 1.06
N LYS A 21 -8.18 9.86 1.91
CA LYS A 21 -8.00 9.81 3.37
C LYS A 21 -7.81 8.35 3.83
N GLN A 22 -6.89 8.11 4.77
CA GLN A 22 -6.64 6.77 5.33
C GLN A 22 -7.91 6.09 5.88
N ALA A 23 -8.80 6.85 6.52
CA ALA A 23 -10.08 6.34 7.01
C ALA A 23 -11.01 5.86 5.88
N GLU A 24 -10.96 6.52 4.73
CA GLU A 24 -11.73 6.13 3.55
C GLU A 24 -11.17 4.87 2.90
N ILE A 25 -9.84 4.75 2.81
CA ILE A 25 -9.18 3.52 2.35
C ILE A 25 -9.55 2.36 3.28
N ALA A 26 -9.51 2.58 4.60
CA ALA A 26 -9.89 1.57 5.59
C ALA A 26 -11.34 1.10 5.41
N ARG A 27 -12.26 2.06 5.21
CA ARG A 27 -13.69 1.77 4.95
C ARG A 27 -13.87 0.95 3.68
N ARG A 28 -13.20 1.31 2.58
CA ARG A 28 -13.28 0.58 1.30
C ARG A 28 -12.70 -0.83 1.38
N LEU A 29 -11.65 -1.01 2.19
CA LEU A 29 -11.04 -2.31 2.45
C LEU A 29 -11.80 -3.14 3.50
N GLY A 30 -12.77 -2.57 4.21
CA GLY A 30 -13.46 -3.25 5.31
C GLY A 30 -12.56 -3.53 6.52
N ILE A 31 -11.51 -2.74 6.72
CA ILE A 31 -10.55 -2.92 7.83
C ILE A 31 -10.57 -1.73 8.80
N LYS A 32 -9.94 -1.90 9.97
CA LYS A 32 -9.83 -0.82 10.95
C LYS A 32 -8.87 0.27 10.46
N PRO A 33 -9.16 1.57 10.66
CA PRO A 33 -8.25 2.67 10.29
C PRO A 33 -6.83 2.53 10.87
N GLN A 34 -6.72 1.91 12.05
CA GLN A 34 -5.46 1.63 12.71
C GLN A 34 -4.56 0.69 11.89
N GLN A 35 -5.14 -0.24 11.11
CA GLN A 35 -4.38 -1.11 10.21
C GLN A 35 -3.76 -0.34 9.05
N ILE A 36 -4.48 0.63 8.47
CA ILE A 36 -3.91 1.51 7.44
C ILE A 36 -2.72 2.30 8.00
N SER A 37 -2.85 2.83 9.22
CA SER A 37 -1.73 3.50 9.88
C SER A 37 -0.54 2.56 10.06
N CYS A 38 -0.74 1.30 10.45
CA CYS A 38 0.35 0.32 10.52
C CYS A 38 1.04 0.10 9.17
N TYR A 39 0.30 0.11 8.05
CA TYR A 39 0.86 -0.02 6.71
C TYR A 39 1.72 1.19 6.33
N VAL A 40 1.21 2.40 6.59
CA VAL A 40 1.90 3.66 6.30
C VAL A 40 3.18 3.85 7.12
N HIS A 41 3.22 3.31 8.34
CA HIS A 41 4.40 3.38 9.21
C HIS A 41 5.31 2.15 9.10
N GLY A 42 5.08 1.26 8.14
CA GLY A 42 5.93 0.08 7.92
C GLY A 42 5.92 -0.94 9.06
N LYS A 43 4.88 -0.94 9.92
CA LYS A 43 4.80 -1.83 11.08
C LYS A 43 4.22 -3.21 10.75
N LYS A 44 3.44 -3.30 9.68
CA LYS A 44 2.76 -4.53 9.25
C LYS A 44 2.52 -4.51 7.77
N LEU A 45 2.64 -5.65 7.08
CA LEU A 45 2.23 -5.78 5.68
C LEU A 45 0.74 -6.10 5.57
N PRO A 46 0.05 -5.57 4.54
CA PRO A 46 -1.25 -6.09 4.16
C PRO A 46 -1.14 -7.56 3.75
N ALA A 47 -2.21 -8.34 3.98
CA ALA A 47 -2.34 -9.66 3.37
C ALA A 47 -2.44 -9.53 1.84
N LEU A 48 -2.22 -10.61 1.10
CA LEU A 48 -2.20 -10.57 -0.37
C LEU A 48 -3.53 -10.05 -0.95
N ASP A 49 -4.66 -10.48 -0.40
CA ASP A 49 -6.00 -9.99 -0.78
C ASP A 49 -6.18 -8.50 -0.48
N THR A 50 -5.73 -8.05 0.69
CA THR A 50 -5.81 -6.65 1.11
C THR A 50 -4.93 -5.77 0.23
N LEU A 51 -3.75 -6.27 -0.15
CA LEU A 51 -2.84 -5.60 -1.06
C LEU A 51 -3.47 -5.46 -2.45
N ALA A 52 -4.03 -6.55 -3.01
CA ALA A 52 -4.69 -6.52 -4.30
C ALA A 52 -5.86 -5.52 -4.33
N ASN A 53 -6.70 -5.52 -3.28
CA ASN A 53 -7.79 -4.58 -3.15
C ASN A 53 -7.29 -3.14 -2.93
N LEU A 54 -6.21 -2.95 -2.19
CA LEU A 54 -5.58 -1.65 -2.00
C LEU A 54 -5.09 -1.10 -3.35
N CYS A 55 -4.40 -1.91 -4.15
CA CYS A 55 -3.93 -1.50 -5.48
C CYS A 55 -5.11 -1.04 -6.36
N LYS A 56 -6.21 -1.80 -6.34
CA LYS A 56 -7.43 -1.45 -7.08
C LYS A 56 -8.09 -0.16 -6.58
N ILE A 57 -8.10 0.09 -5.27
CA ILE A 57 -8.67 1.31 -4.68
C ILE A 57 -7.84 2.54 -5.02
N LEU A 58 -6.51 2.39 -5.01
CA LEU A 58 -5.57 3.47 -5.27
C LEU A 58 -5.30 3.67 -6.76
N ASP A 59 -5.84 2.80 -7.63
CA ASP A 59 -5.60 2.77 -9.07
C ASP A 59 -4.10 2.71 -9.41
N ILE A 60 -3.38 1.78 -8.76
CA ILE A 60 -1.93 1.61 -8.92
C ILE A 60 -1.59 0.19 -9.35
N ASP A 61 -0.48 0.06 -10.09
CA ASP A 61 0.05 -1.24 -10.50
C ASP A 61 0.72 -1.97 -9.32
N ALA A 62 0.44 -3.27 -9.19
CA ALA A 62 1.03 -4.08 -8.11
C ALA A 62 2.55 -4.23 -8.25
N ASN A 63 3.10 -4.17 -9.46
CA ASN A 63 4.54 -4.25 -9.70
C ASN A 63 5.27 -3.05 -9.09
N TYR A 64 4.67 -1.86 -9.12
CA TYR A 64 5.23 -0.68 -8.44
C TYR A 64 5.34 -0.91 -6.93
N ILE A 65 4.29 -1.48 -6.33
CA ILE A 65 4.27 -1.76 -4.88
C ILE A 65 5.25 -2.87 -4.51
N LEU A 66 5.39 -3.89 -5.36
CA LEU A 66 6.27 -5.03 -5.16
C LEU A 66 7.71 -4.79 -5.64
N CYS A 67 8.05 -3.55 -6.00
CA CYS A 67 9.35 -3.15 -6.54
C CYS A 67 9.79 -4.00 -7.76
N GLN A 68 8.83 -4.46 -8.57
CA GLN A 68 9.04 -5.20 -9.82
C GLN A 68 8.96 -4.29 -11.05
N ASP A 69 8.61 -3.01 -10.87
CA ASP A 69 8.60 -2.07 -11.98
C ASP A 69 10.03 -1.80 -12.47
N ILE A 70 10.19 -1.75 -13.80
CA ILE A 70 11.49 -1.65 -14.47
C ILE A 70 11.95 -0.18 -14.57
N ASN A 71 11.20 0.77 -13.99
CA ASN A 71 11.31 2.20 -14.26
C ASN A 71 12.01 3.03 -13.17
N ASP A 72 12.63 2.40 -12.17
CA ASP A 72 13.55 3.10 -11.27
C ASP A 72 14.93 3.23 -11.96
N LYS A 73 15.03 4.20 -12.87
CA LYS A 73 16.29 4.75 -13.40
C LYS A 73 16.49 6.16 -12.89
#